data_AF-A0A9D1F7X9-F1
#
_entry.id   AF-A0A9D1F7X9-F1
#
_cell.length_a   1.000
_cell.length_b   1.000
_cell.length_c   1.000
_cell.angle_alpha   90.00
_cell.angle_beta   90.00
_cell.angle_gamma   90.00
#
_symmetry.space_group_name_H-M   'P 1'
#
loop_
_entity.id
_entity.type
_entity.pdbx_description
1 polymer ?
#
loop_
_entity_poly.entity_id
_entity_poly.type
_entity_poly.pdbx_seq_one_letter_code
_entity_poly.pdbx_strand_id
1 'polypeptide(L)' 'MQKVVYISNSRDVTEQTDVNRNPYLVHLNKLLEEGWVVSQMNTQTVEVDPKLEHYLHKETLVSFVILEKPD' A
#
# COMPACT_ATOMS: atom_id res chain seq x y z
N MET A 1 -6.14 11.73 -17.15
CA MET A 1 -6.95 10.84 -16.29
C MET A 1 -6.38 10.70 -14.86
N GLN A 2 -7.22 10.43 -13.84
CA GLN A 2 -6.81 10.21 -12.44
C GLN A 2 -7.34 8.86 -11.88
N LYS A 3 -6.56 8.21 -11.00
CA LYS A 3 -6.94 6.99 -10.25
C LYS A 3 -6.53 7.10 -8.78
N VAL A 4 -7.25 6.40 -7.91
CA VAL A 4 -6.89 6.24 -6.48
C VAL A 4 -6.59 4.76 -6.21
N VAL A 5 -5.44 4.48 -5.62
CA VAL A 5 -5.01 3.14 -5.21
C VAL A 5 -4.88 3.11 -3.69
N TYR A 6 -5.56 2.16 -3.06
CA TYR A 6 -5.42 1.89 -1.63
C TYR A 6 -4.37 0.80 -1.41
N ILE A 7 -3.40 1.09 -0.54
CA ILE A 7 -2.36 0.16 -0.13
C ILE A 7 -2.57 -0.09 1.36
N SER A 8 -2.66 -1.34 1.75
CA SER A 8 -2.64 -1.77 3.14
C SER A 8 -1.64 -2.89 3.27
N ASN A 9 -0.62 -2.68 4.08
CA ASN A 9 0.34 -3.71 4.41
C ASN A 9 0.18 -4.07 5.89
N SER A 10 -0.47 -5.19 6.17
CA SER A 10 -0.72 -5.68 7.52
C SER A 10 0.36 -6.65 8.03
N ARG A 11 1.56 -6.67 7.42
CA ARG A 11 2.55 -7.71 7.68
C ARG A 11 3.85 -7.21 8.27
N ASP A 12 4.44 -8.12 9.05
CA ASP A 12 5.80 -8.08 9.56
C ASP A 12 6.74 -7.74 8.41
N VAL A 13 7.32 -6.54 8.43
CA VAL A 13 8.40 -6.15 7.50
C VAL A 13 9.55 -7.17 7.57
N THR A 14 9.65 -7.92 8.67
CA THR A 14 10.64 -8.99 8.91
C THR A 14 10.45 -10.24 8.05
N GLU A 15 9.24 -10.50 7.51
CA GLU A 15 8.98 -11.65 6.62
C GLU A 15 9.15 -11.34 5.13
N GLN A 16 9.31 -10.06 4.77
CA GLN A 16 9.43 -9.60 3.38
C GLN A 16 10.85 -9.16 3.06
N THR A 17 11.59 -10.01 2.35
CA THR A 17 12.98 -9.75 1.94
C THR A 17 13.11 -8.85 0.72
N ASP A 18 12.06 -8.74 -0.11
CA ASP A 18 12.00 -7.88 -1.30
C ASP A 18 10.67 -7.11 -1.35
N VAL A 19 10.75 -5.79 -1.16
CA VAL A 19 9.59 -4.88 -1.17
C VAL A 19 8.93 -4.81 -2.55
N ASN A 20 9.68 -4.99 -3.64
CA ASN A 20 9.13 -4.92 -4.99
C ASN A 20 8.30 -6.15 -5.36
N ARG A 21 8.52 -7.27 -4.65
CA ARG A 21 7.71 -8.49 -4.76
C ARG A 21 6.53 -8.51 -3.80
N ASN A 22 6.28 -7.42 -3.09
CA ASN A 22 5.14 -7.33 -2.19
C ASN A 22 3.84 -7.49 -3.00
N PRO A 23 3.02 -8.53 -2.73
CA PRO A 23 1.78 -8.78 -3.47
C PRO A 23 0.81 -7.60 -3.39
N TYR A 24 0.89 -6.78 -2.33
CA TYR A 24 0.05 -5.60 -2.15
C TYR A 24 0.49 -4.40 -3.01
N LEU A 25 1.70 -4.42 -3.57
CA LEU A 25 2.21 -3.39 -4.47
C LEU A 25 2.12 -3.78 -5.95
N VAL A 26 1.80 -5.05 -6.27
CA VAL A 26 1.76 -5.55 -7.66
C VAL A 26 0.83 -4.72 -8.54
N HIS A 27 -0.32 -4.30 -8.02
CA HIS A 27 -1.25 -3.48 -8.81
C HIS A 27 -0.70 -2.07 -9.07
N LEU A 28 -0.08 -1.43 -8.06
CA LEU A 28 0.56 -0.13 -8.22
C LEU A 28 1.71 -0.22 -9.23
N ASN A 29 2.58 -1.22 -9.10
CA ASN A 29 3.74 -1.40 -9.98
C ASN A 29 3.32 -1.52 -11.45
N LYS A 30 2.26 -2.30 -11.75
CA LYS A 30 1.72 -2.39 -13.13
C LYS A 30 1.24 -1.05 -13.65
N LEU A 31 0.55 -0.25 -12.84
CA LEU A 31 0.08 1.08 -13.26
C LEU A 31 1.28 2.01 -13.54
N LEU A 32 2.33 1.95 -12.71
CA LEU A 32 3.55 2.72 -12.95
C LEU A 32 4.24 2.28 -14.26
N GLU A 33 4.31 0.98 -14.53
CA GLU A 33 4.84 0.43 -15.79
C GLU A 33 4.01 0.86 -17.01
N GLU A 34 2.69 1.00 -16.86
CA GLU A 34 1.77 1.52 -17.88
C GLU A 34 1.90 3.04 -18.10
N GLY A 35 2.80 3.72 -17.38
CA GLY A 35 3.06 5.15 -17.51
C GLY A 35 2.14 6.04 -16.67
N TRP A 36 1.44 5.49 -15.67
CA TRP A 36 0.82 6.31 -14.63
C TRP A 36 1.92 6.84 -13.69
N VAL A 37 1.71 8.05 -13.17
CA VAL A 37 2.66 8.73 -12.28
C VAL A 37 1.98 9.02 -10.95
N VAL A 38 2.70 8.86 -9.84
CA VAL A 38 2.20 9.25 -8.51
C VAL A 38 2.11 10.77 -8.43
N SER A 39 0.91 11.29 -8.23
CA SER A 39 0.70 12.72 -7.99
C SER A 39 0.61 13.06 -6.50
N GLN A 40 0.05 12.15 -5.69
CA GLN A 40 0.00 12.29 -4.24
C GLN A 40 0.05 10.93 -3.53
N MET A 41 0.65 10.89 -2.35
CA MET A 41 0.63 9.73 -1.46
C MET A 41 0.39 10.19 -0.03
N ASN A 42 -0.68 9.69 0.60
CA ASN A 42 -1.01 9.98 1.99
C ASN A 42 -0.93 8.69 2.80
N THR A 43 0.09 8.58 3.64
CA THR A 43 0.32 7.42 4.51
C THR A 43 -0.21 7.66 5.91
N GLN A 44 -0.87 6.66 6.48
CA GLN A 44 -1.33 6.64 7.86
C GLN A 44 -0.92 5.31 8.50
N THR A 45 -0.61 5.36 9.79
CA THR A 45 -0.44 4.16 10.61
C THR A 45 -1.73 3.95 11.37
N VAL A 46 -2.33 2.76 11.24
CA VAL A 46 -3.52 2.40 12.00
C VAL A 46 -3.11 1.45 13.11
N GLU A 47 -3.38 1.85 14.35
CA GLU A 47 -3.28 0.97 15.52
C GLU A 47 -4.39 -0.09 15.45
N VAL A 48 -4.01 -1.35 15.60
CA VAL A 48 -4.96 -2.46 15.62
C VAL A 48 -5.51 -2.61 17.03
N ASP A 49 -6.84 -2.79 17.17
CA ASP A 49 -7.48 -2.98 18.47
C ASP A 49 -6.85 -4.19 19.19
N PRO A 50 -6.22 -3.99 20.36
CA PRO A 50 -5.54 -5.06 21.10
C PRO A 50 -6.49 -6.18 21.56
N LYS A 51 -7.81 -5.96 21.54
CA LYS A 51 -8.82 -6.97 21.89
C LYS A 51 -9.07 -7.99 20.77
N LEU A 52 -8.55 -7.74 19.57
CA LEU A 52 -8.55 -8.72 18.47
C LEU A 52 -7.37 -9.68 18.67
N GLU A 53 -7.40 -10.49 19.74
CA GLU A 53 -6.31 -11.39 20.18
C GLU A 53 -5.77 -12.36 19.10
N HIS A 54 -6.53 -12.61 18.03
CA HIS A 54 -6.14 -13.49 16.92
C HIS A 54 -5.67 -12.77 15.66
N TYR A 55 -5.87 -11.45 15.56
CA TYR A 55 -5.35 -10.66 14.46
C TYR A 55 -4.09 -9.98 14.96
N LEU A 56 -2.96 -10.62 14.64
CA LEU A 56 -1.59 -10.12 14.74
C LEU A 56 -1.55 -8.62 15.06
N HIS A 57 -1.05 -8.26 16.25
CA HIS A 57 -0.83 -6.88 16.73
C HIS A 57 0.18 -6.10 15.85
N LYS A 58 -0.13 -5.99 14.57
CA LYS A 58 0.74 -5.48 13.53
C LYS A 58 0.21 -4.13 13.13
N GLU A 59 0.99 -3.10 13.46
CA GLU A 59 0.82 -1.76 12.92
C GLU A 59 0.56 -1.88 11.41
N THR A 60 -0.65 -1.51 10.99
CA THR A 60 -1.03 -1.61 9.59
C THR A 60 -0.73 -0.27 8.95
N LEU A 61 0.29 -0.24 8.09
CA LEU A 61 0.54 0.93 7.26
C LEU A 61 -0.50 0.92 6.14
N VAL A 62 -1.29 2.00 6.10
CA VAL A 62 -2.27 2.24 5.04
C VAL A 62 -1.89 3.48 4.28
N SER A 63 -2.11 3.48 2.97
CA SER A 63 -1.87 4.65 2.14
C SER A 63 -2.89 4.75 1.02
N PHE A 64 -3.33 5.97 0.74
CA PHE A 64 -4.02 6.30 -0.50
C PHE A 64 -3.02 6.96 -1.45
N VAL A 65 -2.88 6.38 -2.63
CA VAL A 65 -2.01 6.87 -3.70
C VAL A 65 -2.86 7.39 -4.83
N ILE A 66 -2.71 8.66 -5.16
CA ILE A 66 -3.32 9.29 -6.32
C ILE A 66 -2.35 9.14 -7.49
N LEU A 67 -2.84 8.57 -8.58
CA LEU A 67 -2.12 8.37 -9.82
C LEU A 67 -2.73 9.22 -10.92
N GLU A 68 -1.87 9.80 -11.74
CA GLU A 68 -2.25 10.61 -12.88
C GLU A 68 -1.55 10.13 -14.14
N LYS A 69 -2.25 10.26 -15.27
CA LYS A 69 -1.70 10.02 -16.59
C LYS A 69 -2.21 11.11 -17.53
N PRO A 70 -1.35 11.75 -18.33
CA PRO A 70 -1.81 12.65 -19.38
C PRO A 70 -2.77 11.91 -20.30
N ASP A 71 -3.81 12.59 -20.78
CA ASP A 71 -4.70 12.04 -21.80
C ASP A 71 -3.95 11.87 -23.14
#